data_AF-A0A1B8YF97-F1
#
_entry.id   AF-A0A1B8YF97-F1
#
_cell.length_a   1.000
_cell.length_b   1.000
_cell.length_c   1.000
_cell.angle_alpha   90.00
_cell.angle_beta   90.00
_cell.angle_gamma   90.00
#
_symmetry.space_group_name_H-M   'P 1'
#
loop_
_entity.id
_entity.type
_entity.pdbx_description
1 polymer ?
#
loop_
_entity_poly.entity_id
_entity_poly.type
_entity_poly.pdbx_seq_one_letter_code
_entity_poly.pdbx_strand_id
1 'polypeptide(L)'
;MQYMMIQKQDRMVRSPERGWAILENGAVALVVIAVITVVLGGIYMLYDRKDAVVETTNLQTIISSTQGLMKGSGGYEFSNADKMTGVLIQLGGVPKSMTVRGDTTVGNATLWNIWGGQVKVGPSSTGGFNNGFTVTYERVPQSACVSLATGMSRGGSASEITINNTHHADGKVTLESASTACTRNNGRTGTNKLIFTING
;
A
#
# COMPACT_ATOMS: atom_id res chain seq x y z
N MET A 1 76.19 55.52 24.16
CA MET A 1 74.75 55.67 23.88
C MET A 1 74.49 54.91 22.57
N GLN A 2 74.37 53.58 22.56
CA GLN A 2 73.21 52.76 22.95
C GLN A 2 71.93 53.19 22.23
N TYR A 3 71.53 52.43 21.20
CA TYR A 3 70.14 52.06 20.83
C TYR A 3 70.25 51.11 19.61
N MET A 4 70.32 49.80 19.84
CA MET A 4 69.18 48.85 19.82
C MET A 4 68.63 48.63 18.40
N MET A 5 69.18 47.66 17.68
CA MET A 5 68.50 47.04 16.53
C MET A 5 67.84 45.74 16.99
N ILE A 6 66.52 45.78 16.91
CA ILE A 6 65.55 44.78 17.32
C ILE A 6 65.69 43.54 16.44
N GLN A 7 65.86 42.37 17.07
CA GLN A 7 65.75 41.06 16.44
C GLN A 7 64.34 40.88 15.89
N LYS A 8 64.22 40.81 14.56
CA LYS A 8 62.96 40.52 13.88
C LYS A 8 62.68 39.02 14.06
N GLN A 9 61.90 38.67 15.09
CA GLN A 9 61.38 37.32 15.26
C GLN A 9 60.42 37.02 14.11
N ASP A 10 60.87 36.20 13.15
CA ASP A 10 59.99 35.59 12.15
C ASP A 10 59.03 34.64 12.87
N ARG A 11 57.84 35.16 13.21
CA ARG A 11 56.69 34.32 13.54
C ARG A 11 56.31 33.56 12.28
N MET A 12 56.72 32.29 12.19
CA MET A 12 56.05 31.32 11.31
C MET A 12 54.58 31.22 11.74
N VAL A 13 53.73 32.04 11.11
CA VAL A 13 52.28 31.86 11.17
C VAL A 13 51.99 30.60 10.36
N ARG A 14 51.91 29.46 11.05
CA ARG A 14 51.46 28.20 10.45
C ARG A 14 50.01 28.43 10.01
N SER A 15 49.81 28.59 8.71
CA SER A 15 48.49 28.66 8.10
C SER A 15 47.71 27.40 8.50
N PRO A 16 46.48 27.51 9.04
CA PRO A 16 45.65 26.35 9.30
C PRO A 16 45.43 25.63 7.97
N GLU A 17 45.85 24.36 7.88
CA GLU A 17 45.69 23.54 6.69
C GLU A 17 44.20 23.25 6.46
N ARG A 18 43.50 24.20 5.82
CA ARG A 18 42.07 24.12 5.50
C ARG A 18 41.74 23.04 4.44
N GLY A 19 42.75 22.42 3.84
CA GLY A 19 42.60 21.38 2.82
C GLY A 19 42.12 20.03 3.36
N TRP A 20 42.41 19.69 4.62
CA TRP A 20 41.98 18.44 5.26
C TRP A 20 40.56 18.50 5.82
N ALA A 21 40.09 19.68 6.24
CA ALA A 21 38.76 19.86 6.81
C ALA A 21 37.62 19.57 5.80
N ILE A 22 37.86 19.72 4.50
CA ILE A 22 36.85 19.46 3.46
C ILE A 22 36.75 17.96 3.17
N LEU A 23 37.87 17.23 3.20
CA LEU A 23 37.90 15.78 3.01
C LEU A 23 37.28 15.05 4.21
N GLU A 24 37.59 15.51 5.43
CA GLU A 24 37.12 14.90 6.67
C GLU A 24 35.63 15.18 6.90
N ASN A 25 35.17 16.42 6.70
CA ASN A 25 33.74 16.76 6.76
C ASN A 25 32.94 16.15 5.59
N GLY A 26 33.55 16.01 4.42
CA GLY A 26 32.94 15.36 3.25
C GLY A 26 32.72 13.86 3.45
N ALA A 27 33.72 13.16 4.00
CA ALA A 27 33.61 11.74 4.32
C ALA A 27 32.53 11.48 5.40
N VAL A 28 32.51 12.29 6.45
CA VAL A 28 31.47 12.21 7.50
C VAL A 28 30.09 12.48 6.91
N ALA A 29 29.93 13.47 6.02
CA ALA A 29 28.66 13.75 5.36
C ALA A 29 28.16 12.58 4.51
N LEU A 30 29.05 11.91 3.77
CA LEU A 30 28.68 10.73 2.97
C LEU A 30 28.25 9.54 3.86
N VAL A 31 28.94 9.30 4.98
CA VAL A 31 28.55 8.26 5.94
C VAL A 31 27.19 8.57 6.56
N VAL A 32 26.93 9.83 6.93
CA VAL A 32 25.64 10.25 7.47
C VAL A 32 24.52 10.06 6.45
N ILE A 33 24.72 10.46 5.19
CA ILE A 33 23.75 10.23 4.11
C ILE A 33 23.51 8.73 3.93
N ALA A 34 24.56 7.91 3.90
CA ALA A 34 24.43 6.45 3.76
C ALA A 34 23.57 5.86 4.89
N VAL A 35 23.84 6.23 6.15
CA VAL A 35 23.03 5.79 7.29
C VAL A 35 21.58 6.24 7.16
N ILE A 36 21.33 7.50 6.78
CA ILE A 36 19.97 8.01 6.56
C ILE A 36 19.26 7.20 5.48
N THR A 37 19.92 6.90 4.35
CA THR A 37 19.29 6.10 3.28
C THR A 37 18.94 4.68 3.73
N VAL A 38 19.79 4.03 4.53
CA VAL A 38 19.51 2.69 5.07
C VAL A 38 18.34 2.74 6.05
N VAL A 39 18.32 3.72 6.96
CA VAL A 39 17.24 3.89 7.93
C VAL A 39 15.92 4.19 7.23
N LEU A 40 15.90 5.14 6.29
CA LEU A 40 14.69 5.46 5.52
C LEU A 40 14.23 4.28 4.66
N GLY A 41 15.14 3.52 4.06
CA GLY A 41 14.81 2.31 3.31
C GLY A 41 14.18 1.22 4.19
N GLY A 42 14.73 0.98 5.38
CA GLY A 42 14.18 0.05 6.36
C GLY A 42 12.79 0.46 6.85
N ILE A 43 12.61 1.75 7.15
CA ILE A 43 11.32 2.32 7.54
C ILE A 43 10.28 2.17 6.41
N TYR A 44 10.67 2.46 5.16
CA TYR A 44 9.79 2.31 4.00
C TYR A 44 9.33 0.87 3.80
N MET A 45 10.25 -0.10 3.93
CA MET A 45 9.93 -1.53 3.84
C MET A 45 8.96 -1.98 4.94
N LEU A 46 9.09 -1.43 6.15
CA LEU A 46 8.17 -1.69 7.25
C LEU A 46 6.78 -1.09 6.99
N TYR A 47 6.71 0.12 6.42
CA TYR A 47 5.44 0.75 6.05
C TYR A 47 4.71 -0.04 4.96
N ASP A 48 5.39 -0.44 3.88
CA ASP A 48 4.79 -1.26 2.80
C ASP A 48 4.15 -2.55 3.35
N ARG A 49 4.82 -3.22 4.30
CA ARG A 49 4.30 -4.43 4.95
C ARG A 49 3.12 -4.12 5.87
N LYS A 50 3.21 -3.03 6.66
CA LYS A 50 2.11 -2.60 7.53
C LYS A 50 0.87 -2.26 6.72
N ASP A 51 1.03 -1.52 5.63
CA ASP A 51 -0.06 -1.08 4.76
C ASP A 51 -0.77 -2.28 4.13
N ALA A 52 -0.02 -3.28 3.63
CA ALA A 52 -0.60 -4.51 3.10
C ALA A 52 -1.34 -5.33 4.17
N VAL A 53 -0.84 -5.39 5.40
CA VAL A 53 -1.51 -6.07 6.53
C VAL A 53 -2.79 -5.34 6.92
N VAL A 54 -2.75 -4.02 7.04
CA VAL A 54 -3.93 -3.20 7.35
C VAL A 54 -4.99 -3.38 6.26
N GLU A 55 -4.60 -3.36 4.99
CA GLU A 55 -5.55 -3.57 3.89
C GLU A 55 -6.10 -5.00 3.83
N THR A 56 -5.36 -6.01 4.27
CA THR A 56 -5.89 -7.37 4.41
C THR A 56 -7.00 -7.41 5.47
N THR A 57 -6.79 -6.75 6.62
CA THR A 57 -7.81 -6.63 7.68
C THR A 57 -9.02 -5.81 7.21
N ASN A 58 -8.79 -4.72 6.48
CA ASN A 58 -9.84 -3.91 5.87
C ASN A 58 -10.71 -4.76 4.93
N LEU A 59 -10.05 -5.52 4.05
CA LEU A 59 -10.71 -6.42 3.10
C LEU A 59 -11.55 -7.50 3.82
N GLN A 60 -11.02 -8.12 4.88
CA GLN A 60 -11.79 -9.08 5.68
C GLN A 60 -13.02 -8.45 6.33
N THR A 61 -12.90 -7.21 6.83
CA THR A 61 -14.01 -6.46 7.42
C THR A 61 -15.08 -6.12 6.37
N ILE A 62 -14.65 -5.72 5.16
CA ILE A 62 -15.58 -5.49 4.03
C ILE A 62 -16.32 -6.78 3.70
N ILE A 63 -15.61 -7.91 3.60
CA ILE A 63 -16.19 -9.22 3.28
C ILE A 63 -17.26 -9.60 4.32
N SER A 64 -16.89 -9.58 5.61
CA SER A 64 -17.81 -9.96 6.69
C SER A 64 -19.01 -9.03 6.79
N SER A 65 -18.80 -7.72 6.64
CA SER A 65 -19.89 -6.73 6.67
C SER A 65 -20.80 -6.86 5.46
N THR A 66 -20.25 -7.13 4.27
CA THR A 66 -21.05 -7.37 3.05
C THR A 66 -21.91 -8.61 3.24
N GLN A 67 -21.33 -9.71 3.74
CA GLN A 67 -22.08 -10.95 4.04
C GLN A 67 -23.19 -10.73 5.07
N GLY A 68 -22.91 -9.97 6.14
CA GLY A 68 -23.87 -9.74 7.22
C GLY A 68 -24.97 -8.74 6.89
N LEU A 69 -24.68 -7.72 6.09
CA LEU A 69 -25.58 -6.58 5.86
C LEU A 69 -26.31 -6.63 4.52
N MET A 70 -25.77 -7.34 3.53
CA MET A 70 -26.23 -7.24 2.13
C MET A 70 -26.77 -8.56 1.58
N LYS A 71 -26.71 -9.65 2.34
CA LYS A 71 -27.32 -10.93 1.98
C LYS A 71 -28.83 -10.87 2.23
N GLY A 72 -29.60 -10.65 1.17
CA GLY A 72 -31.06 -10.70 1.19
C GLY A 72 -31.60 -12.11 0.85
N SER A 73 -32.92 -12.25 0.84
CA SER A 73 -33.61 -13.49 0.42
C SER A 73 -33.33 -13.89 -1.03
N GLY A 74 -32.92 -12.93 -1.87
CA GLY A 74 -32.52 -13.13 -3.27
C GLY A 74 -31.01 -13.10 -3.52
N GLY A 75 -30.17 -13.12 -2.47
CA GLY A 75 -28.70 -12.94 -2.62
C GLY A 75 -28.27 -11.47 -2.63
N TYR A 76 -27.27 -11.14 -3.44
CA TYR A 76 -26.68 -9.80 -3.56
C TYR A 76 -27.21 -9.10 -4.83
N GLU A 77 -28.47 -8.68 -4.80
CA GLU A 77 -29.13 -8.05 -5.95
C GLU A 77 -28.79 -6.55 -6.04
N PHE A 78 -27.70 -6.22 -6.73
CA PHE A 78 -27.31 -4.84 -7.05
C PHE A 78 -27.13 -4.66 -8.55
N SER A 79 -27.43 -3.45 -9.06
CA SER A 79 -27.30 -3.17 -10.49
C SER A 79 -25.85 -2.99 -10.96
N ASN A 80 -24.96 -2.56 -10.07
CA ASN A 80 -23.53 -2.43 -10.32
C ASN A 80 -22.73 -2.26 -9.02
N ALA A 81 -21.41 -2.36 -9.14
CA ALA A 81 -20.48 -2.24 -8.02
C ALA A 81 -20.48 -0.86 -7.35
N ASP A 82 -20.74 0.23 -8.08
CA ASP A 82 -20.72 1.57 -7.48
C ASP A 82 -21.91 1.75 -6.53
N LYS A 83 -23.10 1.27 -6.91
CA LYS A 83 -24.28 1.27 -6.05
C LYS A 83 -24.12 0.36 -4.84
N MET A 84 -23.60 -0.85 -5.04
CA MET A 84 -23.34 -1.78 -3.95
C MET A 84 -22.32 -1.22 -2.96
N THR A 85 -21.22 -0.65 -3.45
CA THR A 85 -20.22 0.02 -2.61
C THR A 85 -20.81 1.20 -1.84
N GLY A 86 -21.58 2.05 -2.50
CA GLY A 86 -22.21 3.21 -1.87
C GLY A 86 -23.19 2.82 -0.75
N VAL A 87 -24.00 1.77 -0.96
CA VAL A 87 -24.90 1.23 0.07
C VAL A 87 -24.11 0.61 1.22
N LEU A 88 -23.05 -0.16 0.96
CA LEU A 88 -22.20 -0.71 2.02
C LEU A 88 -21.62 0.40 2.91
N ILE A 89 -21.17 1.49 2.31
CA ILE A 89 -20.67 2.67 3.03
C ILE A 89 -21.80 3.30 3.88
N GLN A 90 -22.98 3.47 3.30
CA GLN A 90 -24.14 4.04 4.00
C GLN A 90 -24.55 3.22 5.23
N LEU A 91 -24.43 1.89 5.14
CA LEU A 91 -24.69 0.97 6.24
C LEU A 91 -23.56 0.90 7.27
N GLY A 92 -22.44 1.61 7.05
CA GLY A 92 -21.28 1.59 7.93
C GLY A 92 -20.48 0.28 7.86
N GLY A 93 -20.66 -0.52 6.82
CA GLY A 93 -19.98 -1.80 6.61
C GLY A 93 -18.55 -1.69 6.07
N VAL A 94 -18.00 -0.48 5.99
CA VAL A 94 -16.61 -0.23 5.57
C VAL A 94 -15.73 0.13 6.78
N PRO A 95 -14.45 -0.28 6.79
CA PRO A 95 -13.52 0.09 7.85
C PRO A 95 -13.34 1.60 7.96
N LYS A 96 -13.31 2.12 9.20
CA LYS A 96 -13.08 3.55 9.47
C LYS A 96 -11.68 4.04 9.07
N SER A 97 -10.74 3.11 8.91
CA SER A 97 -9.36 3.35 8.45
C SER A 97 -9.29 3.68 6.96
N MET A 98 -10.33 3.37 6.18
CA MET A 98 -10.33 3.60 4.74
C MET A 98 -10.84 4.99 4.39
N THR A 99 -10.40 5.48 3.23
CA THR A 99 -10.82 6.79 2.75
C THR A 99 -12.15 6.67 2.02
N VAL A 100 -13.17 7.39 2.51
CA VAL A 100 -14.47 7.52 1.86
C VAL A 100 -14.56 8.90 1.20
N ARG A 101 -15.02 8.95 -0.05
CA ARG A 101 -15.24 10.21 -0.79
C ARG A 101 -16.64 10.26 -1.38
N GLY A 102 -17.26 11.42 -1.38
CA GLY A 102 -18.64 11.61 -1.87
C GLY A 102 -19.66 11.65 -0.73
N ASP A 103 -20.94 11.60 -1.09
CA ASP A 103 -22.04 11.71 -0.14
C ASP A 103 -22.43 10.32 0.39
N THR A 104 -22.21 10.11 1.68
CA THR A 104 -22.47 8.84 2.37
C THR A 104 -23.95 8.61 2.66
N THR A 105 -24.80 9.62 2.47
CA THR A 105 -26.24 9.55 2.79
C THR A 105 -27.12 9.14 1.60
N VAL A 106 -26.60 9.23 0.37
CA VAL A 106 -27.34 8.95 -0.87
C VAL A 106 -26.81 7.72 -1.65
N GLY A 107 -25.93 6.94 -1.02
CA GLY A 107 -25.43 5.67 -1.58
C GLY A 107 -24.60 5.82 -2.85
N ASN A 108 -23.90 6.95 -3.04
CA ASN A 108 -22.99 7.20 -4.16
C ASN A 108 -21.53 7.40 -3.71
N ALA A 109 -21.25 7.24 -2.42
CA ALA A 109 -19.91 7.34 -1.88
C ALA A 109 -18.99 6.28 -2.49
N THR A 110 -17.72 6.63 -2.59
CA THR A 110 -16.65 5.80 -3.14
C THR A 110 -15.65 5.47 -2.05
N LEU A 111 -15.13 4.26 -2.09
CA LEU A 111 -14.13 3.77 -1.14
C LEU A 111 -12.75 3.75 -1.80
N TRP A 112 -11.71 4.06 -1.03
CA TRP A 112 -10.34 4.18 -1.52
C TRP A 112 -9.37 3.49 -0.55
N ASN A 113 -8.44 2.74 -1.12
CA ASN A 113 -7.32 2.14 -0.39
C ASN A 113 -6.23 3.18 -0.07
N ILE A 114 -5.28 2.79 0.77
CA ILE A 114 -4.15 3.64 1.19
C ILE A 114 -3.26 4.15 0.04
N TRP A 115 -3.26 3.45 -1.11
CA TRP A 115 -2.48 3.83 -2.29
C TRP A 115 -3.24 4.73 -3.27
N GLY A 116 -4.44 5.18 -2.89
CA GLY A 116 -5.27 6.05 -3.71
C GLY A 116 -5.91 5.34 -4.90
N GLY A 117 -6.03 4.01 -4.85
CA GLY A 117 -6.86 3.22 -5.74
C GLY A 117 -8.27 3.06 -5.20
N GLN A 118 -9.25 3.02 -6.11
CA GLN A 118 -10.63 2.79 -5.70
C GLN A 118 -10.81 1.34 -5.25
N VAL A 119 -11.61 1.15 -4.22
CA VAL A 119 -12.09 -0.14 -3.75
C VAL A 119 -13.57 -0.24 -4.08
N LYS A 120 -13.96 -1.30 -4.78
CA LYS A 120 -15.35 -1.53 -5.18
C LYS A 120 -15.83 -2.89 -4.71
N VAL A 121 -17.01 -2.93 -4.13
CA VAL A 121 -17.76 -4.15 -3.86
C VAL A 121 -18.86 -4.26 -4.90
N GLY A 122 -18.96 -5.39 -5.60
CA GLY A 122 -19.96 -5.59 -6.63
C GLY A 122 -20.56 -7.00 -6.62
N PRO A 123 -21.78 -7.19 -7.13
CA PRO A 123 -22.42 -8.49 -7.16
C PRO A 123 -21.64 -9.44 -8.08
N SER A 124 -21.61 -10.72 -7.71
CA SER A 124 -21.01 -11.78 -8.51
C SER A 124 -22.04 -12.88 -8.71
N SER A 125 -22.23 -13.28 -9.97
CA SER A 125 -23.05 -14.44 -10.31
C SER A 125 -22.17 -15.67 -10.30
N THR A 126 -22.46 -16.60 -9.39
CA THR A 126 -21.81 -17.91 -9.34
C THR A 126 -22.86 -18.95 -9.67
N GLY A 127 -22.68 -19.67 -10.78
CA GLY A 127 -23.65 -20.68 -11.23
C GLY A 127 -24.99 -20.12 -11.72
N GLY A 128 -25.04 -18.86 -12.16
CA GLY A 128 -26.26 -18.23 -12.73
C GLY A 128 -27.17 -17.54 -11.71
N PHE A 129 -26.79 -17.52 -10.43
CA PHE A 129 -27.47 -16.77 -9.36
C PHE A 129 -26.50 -15.78 -8.70
N ASN A 130 -26.97 -14.59 -8.33
CA ASN A 130 -26.18 -13.56 -7.63
C ASN A 130 -25.95 -13.91 -6.15
N ASN A 131 -25.42 -15.10 -5.91
CA ASN A 131 -25.16 -15.61 -4.58
C ASN A 131 -23.83 -15.12 -4.02
N GLY A 132 -23.01 -14.43 -4.81
CA GLY A 132 -21.71 -13.94 -4.38
C GLY A 132 -21.51 -12.45 -4.60
N PHE A 133 -20.32 -11.99 -4.24
CA PHE A 133 -19.84 -10.65 -4.53
C PHE A 133 -18.34 -10.67 -4.79
N THR A 134 -17.86 -9.61 -5.42
CA THR A 134 -16.44 -9.35 -5.61
C THR A 134 -16.03 -8.12 -4.83
N VAL A 135 -14.80 -8.12 -4.32
CA VAL A 135 -14.12 -6.92 -3.82
C VAL A 135 -12.93 -6.64 -4.72
N THR A 136 -12.96 -5.49 -5.39
CA THR A 136 -11.93 -5.06 -6.34
C THR A 136 -11.08 -3.97 -5.71
N TYR A 137 -9.76 -4.14 -5.74
CA TYR A 137 -8.75 -3.18 -5.34
C TYR A 137 -7.95 -2.71 -6.56
N GLU A 138 -7.90 -1.41 -6.80
CA GLU A 138 -7.13 -0.81 -7.90
C GLU A 138 -5.81 -0.19 -7.40
N ARG A 139 -4.88 0.07 -8.32
CA ARG A 139 -3.61 0.80 -8.08
C ARG A 139 -2.75 0.24 -6.95
N VAL A 140 -2.75 -1.08 -6.75
CA VAL A 140 -1.98 -1.73 -5.68
C VAL A 140 -0.50 -1.83 -6.08
N PRO A 141 0.44 -1.38 -5.24
CA PRO A 141 1.87 -1.55 -5.49
C PRO A 141 2.30 -3.02 -5.56
N GLN A 142 3.38 -3.32 -6.26
CA GLN A 142 3.87 -4.69 -6.47
C GLN A 142 4.08 -5.47 -5.15
N SER A 143 4.76 -4.86 -4.18
CA SER A 143 5.03 -5.47 -2.87
C SER A 143 3.74 -5.79 -2.13
N ALA A 144 2.83 -4.82 -2.06
CA ALA A 144 1.51 -4.98 -1.45
C ALA A 144 0.61 -5.98 -2.19
N CYS A 145 0.70 -6.04 -3.52
CA CYS A 145 -0.04 -6.99 -4.36
C CYS A 145 0.28 -8.43 -3.97
N VAL A 146 1.57 -8.74 -3.83
CA VAL A 146 2.02 -10.07 -3.40
C VAL A 146 1.55 -10.37 -1.98
N SER A 147 1.70 -9.43 -1.06
CA SER A 147 1.29 -9.61 0.34
C SER A 147 -0.23 -9.77 0.51
N LEU A 148 -1.04 -8.96 -0.18
CA LEU A 148 -2.50 -9.03 -0.13
C LEU A 148 -3.03 -10.34 -0.72
N ALA A 149 -2.56 -10.72 -1.92
CA ALA A 149 -3.04 -11.92 -2.59
C ALA A 149 -2.70 -13.18 -1.78
N THR A 150 -1.47 -13.28 -1.28
CA THR A 150 -1.05 -14.42 -0.44
C THR A 150 -1.67 -14.38 0.96
N GLY A 151 -1.87 -13.20 1.54
CA GLY A 151 -2.56 -13.02 2.81
C GLY A 151 -4.02 -13.49 2.75
N MET A 152 -4.74 -13.08 1.71
CA MET A 152 -6.12 -13.52 1.47
C MET A 152 -6.22 -15.01 1.18
N SER A 153 -5.27 -15.55 0.40
CA SER A 153 -5.20 -17.00 0.16
C SER A 153 -5.03 -17.79 1.46
N ARG A 154 -4.18 -17.32 2.39
CA ARG A 154 -4.00 -17.97 3.70
C ARG A 154 -5.22 -17.83 4.60
N GLY A 155 -5.91 -16.69 4.53
CA GLY A 155 -7.13 -16.43 5.29
C GLY A 155 -8.33 -17.28 4.81
N GLY A 156 -8.29 -17.79 3.58
CA GLY A 156 -9.34 -18.65 3.02
C GLY A 156 -10.70 -17.98 2.86
N SER A 157 -10.77 -16.65 2.99
CA SER A 157 -12.03 -15.89 2.96
C SER A 157 -12.52 -15.60 1.53
N ALA A 158 -11.65 -15.71 0.53
CA ALA A 158 -12.00 -15.56 -0.88
C ALA A 158 -12.11 -16.94 -1.54
N SER A 159 -13.20 -17.18 -2.26
CA SER A 159 -13.39 -18.39 -3.06
C SER A 159 -12.53 -18.36 -4.32
N GLU A 160 -12.32 -17.18 -4.91
CA GLU A 160 -11.45 -16.98 -6.06
C GLU A 160 -10.64 -15.70 -5.89
N ILE A 161 -9.44 -15.67 -6.46
CA ILE A 161 -8.56 -14.50 -6.43
C ILE A 161 -8.07 -14.23 -7.85
N THR A 162 -8.29 -13.01 -8.35
CA THR A 162 -7.74 -12.55 -9.62
C THR A 162 -6.68 -11.50 -9.37
N ILE A 163 -5.50 -11.69 -9.95
CA ILE A 163 -4.39 -10.73 -9.94
C ILE A 163 -4.16 -10.27 -11.37
N ASN A 164 -4.53 -9.04 -11.68
CA ASN A 164 -4.53 -8.51 -13.04
C ASN A 164 -5.34 -9.40 -14.00
N ASN A 165 -4.65 -10.22 -14.80
CA ASN A 165 -5.25 -11.14 -15.76
C ASN A 165 -5.11 -12.62 -15.34
N THR A 166 -4.49 -12.90 -14.18
CA THR A 166 -4.27 -14.25 -13.66
C THR A 166 -5.40 -14.60 -12.69
N HIS A 167 -6.21 -15.60 -13.05
CA HIS A 167 -7.35 -16.06 -12.25
C HIS A 167 -7.01 -17.33 -11.46
N HIS A 168 -7.20 -17.28 -10.15
CA HIS A 168 -7.07 -18.40 -9.22
C HIS A 168 -8.45 -18.83 -8.74
N ALA A 169 -9.06 -19.75 -9.48
CA ALA A 169 -10.41 -20.27 -9.21
C ALA A 169 -10.53 -21.07 -7.91
N ASP A 170 -9.40 -21.51 -7.33
CA ASP A 170 -9.36 -22.24 -6.06
C ASP A 170 -9.11 -21.33 -4.86
N GLY A 171 -9.00 -20.02 -5.08
CA GLY A 171 -8.66 -19.03 -4.06
C GLY A 171 -7.24 -19.20 -3.49
N LYS A 172 -6.40 -20.04 -4.11
CA LYS A 172 -5.04 -20.31 -3.65
C LYS A 172 -4.02 -19.56 -4.47
N VAL A 173 -3.21 -18.77 -3.77
CA VAL A 173 -2.14 -17.97 -4.37
C VAL A 173 -0.85 -18.25 -3.62
N THR A 174 0.11 -18.85 -4.32
CA THR A 174 1.47 -19.03 -3.81
C THR A 174 2.28 -17.74 -3.96
N LEU A 175 3.36 -17.60 -3.20
CA LEU A 175 4.28 -16.46 -3.33
C LEU A 175 4.87 -16.37 -4.76
N GLU A 176 5.19 -17.52 -5.36
CA GLU A 176 5.73 -17.61 -6.71
C GLU A 176 4.72 -17.13 -7.75
N SER A 177 3.48 -17.62 -7.69
CA SER A 177 2.40 -17.17 -8.58
C SER A 177 2.16 -15.67 -8.45
N ALA A 178 2.04 -15.18 -7.21
CA ALA A 178 1.83 -13.76 -6.96
C ALA A 178 2.99 -12.90 -7.49
N SER A 179 4.24 -13.33 -7.30
CA SER A 179 5.40 -12.58 -7.80
C SER A 179 5.44 -12.47 -9.32
N THR A 180 4.86 -13.43 -10.03
CA THR A 180 4.79 -13.45 -11.49
C THR A 180 3.58 -12.64 -12.00
N ALA A 181 2.45 -12.74 -11.31
CA ALA A 181 1.21 -12.05 -11.69
C ALA A 181 1.21 -10.56 -11.32
N CYS A 182 1.88 -10.17 -10.24
CA CYS A 182 2.00 -8.77 -9.81
C CYS A 182 3.06 -8.04 -10.66
N THR A 183 2.61 -7.01 -11.36
CA THR A 183 3.43 -6.12 -12.19
C THR A 183 4.16 -5.06 -11.35
N ARG A 184 5.30 -4.61 -11.88
CA ARG A 184 6.10 -3.54 -11.28
C ARG A 184 5.34 -2.21 -11.33
N ASN A 185 5.53 -1.40 -10.28
CA ASN A 185 4.99 -0.05 -10.17
C ASN A 185 5.43 0.85 -11.34
N ASN A 186 4.54 1.78 -11.72
CA ASN A 186 4.90 2.89 -12.60
C ASN A 186 5.30 4.11 -11.76
N GLY A 187 6.62 4.29 -11.56
CA GLY A 187 7.14 5.27 -10.60
C GLY A 187 6.69 4.96 -9.18
N ARG A 188 5.97 5.89 -8.54
CA ARG A 188 5.38 5.70 -7.21
C ARG A 188 3.94 5.15 -7.23
N THR A 189 3.38 4.92 -8.42
CA THR A 189 1.99 4.46 -8.57
C THR A 189 1.95 2.94 -8.73
N GLY A 190 1.15 2.29 -7.90
CA GLY A 190 0.80 0.88 -8.09
C GLY A 190 -0.02 0.67 -9.37
N THR A 191 0.25 -0.43 -10.06
CA THR A 191 -0.36 -0.78 -11.35
C THR A 191 -1.27 -1.99 -11.25
N ASN A 192 -1.28 -2.66 -10.11
CA ASN A 192 -1.96 -3.94 -9.97
C ASN A 192 -3.42 -3.75 -9.60
N LYS A 193 -4.25 -4.61 -10.18
CA LYS A 193 -5.65 -4.80 -9.85
C LYS A 193 -5.82 -6.16 -9.19
N LEU A 194 -6.49 -6.19 -8.05
CA LEU A 194 -6.84 -7.42 -7.34
C LEU A 194 -8.35 -7.53 -7.26
N ILE A 195 -8.89 -8.70 -7.58
CA ILE A 195 -10.32 -9.01 -7.45
C ILE A 195 -10.45 -10.24 -6.57
N PHE A 196 -11.17 -10.12 -5.47
CA PHE A 196 -11.47 -11.22 -4.56
C PHE A 196 -12.94 -11.58 -4.73
N THR A 197 -13.23 -12.81 -5.16
CA THR A 197 -14.60 -13.31 -5.31
C THR A 197 -14.97 -14.12 -4.07
N ILE A 198 -16.13 -13.80 -3.50
CA ILE A 198 -16.70 -14.47 -2.33
C ILE A 198 -18.01 -15.08 -2.78
N ASN A 199 -18.10 -16.41 -2.72
CA ASN A 199 -19.37 -17.11 -2.89
C ASN A 199 -20.14 -17.08 -1.56
N GLY A 200 -21.43 -16.76 -1.60
CA GLY A 200 -22.30 -16.66 -0.43
C GLY A 200 -23.25 -17.83 -0.24
#